data_AF-A0A2V9IVT3-F1
#
_entry.id   AF-A0A2V9IVT3-F1
#
_cell.length_a   1.000
_cell.length_b   1.000
_cell.length_c   1.000
_cell.angle_alpha   90.00
_cell.angle_beta   90.00
_cell.angle_gamma   90.00
#
_symmetry.space_group_name_H-M   'P 1'
#
loop_
_entity.id
_entity.type
_entity.pdbx_description
1 polymer ?
#
loop_
_entity_poly.entity_id
_entity_poly.type
_entity_poly.pdbx_seq_one_letter_code
_entity_poly.pdbx_strand_id
1 'polypeptide(L)'
;MGGWQYSDITTLQRGFAVDPGLVTSNPGLATRPDRVASKITGPKTAAEWFNTSAFAAPPPGYFGNVATGSIQGPGTVDFDMAFYKDFAFSERAKLQFRGELFNIFNHTNFNAIDPNFGSGTFGQVT
;
A
#
# COMPACT_ATOMS: atom_id res chain seq x y z
N MET A 1 22.78 -30.39 -15.10
CA MET A 1 21.93 -29.50 -15.91
C MET A 1 22.73 -28.23 -16.23
N GLY A 2 23.23 -28.10 -17.46
CA GLY A 2 23.61 -26.88 -18.19
C GLY A 2 24.36 -25.69 -17.57
N GLY A 3 24.66 -25.58 -16.27
CA GLY A 3 25.20 -24.35 -15.68
C GLY A 3 24.18 -23.20 -15.55
N TRP A 4 22.89 -23.49 -15.71
CA TRP A 4 21.80 -22.53 -15.50
C TRP A 4 21.40 -22.50 -14.02
N GLN A 5 21.18 -21.32 -13.49
CA GLN A 5 20.62 -21.09 -12.16
C GLN A 5 19.47 -20.09 -12.28
N TYR A 6 18.45 -20.27 -11.47
CA TYR A 6 17.25 -19.43 -11.41
C TYR A 6 16.98 -19.06 -9.96
N SER A 7 16.53 -17.84 -9.74
CA SER A 7 16.11 -17.33 -8.45
C SER A 7 14.91 -16.41 -8.66
N ASP A 8 13.95 -16.49 -7.74
CA ASP A 8 12.81 -15.58 -7.67
C ASP A 8 12.59 -15.08 -6.25
N ILE A 9 12.02 -13.89 -6.16
CA ILE A 9 11.54 -13.31 -4.91
C ILE A 9 10.13 -12.80 -5.18
N THR A 10 9.17 -13.33 -4.43
CA THR A 10 7.76 -12.89 -4.49
C THR A 10 7.37 -12.29 -3.16
N THR A 11 6.88 -11.06 -3.17
CA THR A 11 6.35 -10.37 -1.99
C THR A 11 4.85 -10.16 -2.17
N LEU A 12 4.05 -10.79 -1.30
CA LEU A 12 2.61 -10.58 -1.22
C LEU A 12 2.25 -10.18 0.20
N GLN A 13 1.98 -8.89 0.38
CA GLN A 13 1.69 -8.32 1.69
C GLN A 13 0.41 -7.52 1.64
N ARG A 14 -0.50 -7.76 2.59
CA ARG A 14 -1.64 -6.87 2.82
C ARG A 14 -1.16 -5.60 3.51
N GLY A 15 -1.80 -4.47 3.19
CA GLY A 15 -1.53 -3.22 3.88
C GLY A 15 -1.86 -3.29 5.37
N PHE A 16 -1.36 -2.32 6.12
CA PHE A 16 -1.73 -2.18 7.52
C PHE A 16 -3.12 -1.54 7.66
N ALA A 17 -3.77 -1.80 8.80
CA ALA A 17 -4.95 -1.06 9.20
C ALA A 17 -4.53 0.35 9.64
N VAL A 18 -5.27 1.35 9.20
CA VAL A 18 -4.99 2.77 9.40
C VAL A 18 -6.15 3.40 10.17
N ASP A 19 -5.80 4.25 11.13
CA ASP A 19 -6.76 5.02 11.91
C ASP A 19 -7.21 6.27 11.14
N PRO A 20 -8.52 6.51 11.00
CA PRO A 20 -9.02 7.78 10.47
C PRO A 20 -8.75 8.92 11.45
N GLY A 21 -8.05 9.95 10.98
CA GLY A 21 -7.80 11.18 11.70
C GLY A 21 -8.86 12.23 11.41
N LEU A 22 -8.94 13.27 12.25
CA LEU A 22 -9.81 14.43 12.05
C LEU A 22 -8.97 15.71 12.02
N VAL A 23 -9.08 16.48 10.94
CA VAL A 23 -8.44 17.78 10.77
C VAL A 23 -9.53 18.80 10.47
N THR A 24 -9.98 19.50 11.50
CA THR A 24 -10.98 20.56 11.38
C THR A 24 -10.57 21.76 12.23
N SER A 25 -11.11 22.94 11.93
CA SER A 25 -10.75 24.18 12.62
C SER A 25 -11.23 24.23 14.07
N ASN A 26 -12.26 23.45 14.43
CA ASN A 26 -12.87 23.51 15.76
C ASN A 26 -13.38 22.13 16.22
N PRO A 27 -12.48 21.15 16.42
CA PRO A 27 -12.88 19.76 16.70
C PRO A 27 -13.38 19.54 18.13
N GLY A 28 -13.19 20.52 19.03
CA GLY A 28 -13.41 20.32 20.46
C GLY A 28 -12.50 19.21 20.99
N LEU A 29 -13.09 18.12 21.49
CA LEU A 29 -12.38 16.95 22.01
C LEU A 29 -12.25 15.82 20.97
N ALA A 30 -12.80 15.98 19.75
CA ALA A 30 -12.76 14.95 18.73
C ALA A 30 -11.36 14.81 18.10
N THR A 31 -10.85 13.59 18.06
CA THR A 31 -9.59 13.24 17.36
C THR A 31 -9.82 12.38 16.11
N ARG A 32 -11.07 11.98 15.87
CA ARG A 32 -11.49 11.11 14.78
C ARG A 32 -12.88 11.51 14.27
N PRO A 33 -13.23 11.20 13.01
CA PRO A 33 -14.55 11.47 12.45
C PRO A 33 -15.61 10.50 12.96
N ASP A 34 -16.87 10.79 12.62
CA ASP A 34 -17.96 9.82 12.68
C ASP A 34 -17.98 8.94 11.44
N ARG A 35 -18.34 7.66 11.61
CA ARG A 35 -18.73 6.77 10.53
C ARG A 35 -20.22 6.93 10.27
N VAL A 36 -20.57 7.39 9.07
CA VAL A 36 -21.96 7.60 8.64
C VAL A 36 -22.45 6.56 7.65
N ALA A 37 -21.55 5.73 7.09
CA ALA A 37 -21.91 4.64 6.18
C ALA A 37 -21.41 3.27 6.66
N SER A 38 -22.16 2.22 6.31
CA SER A 38 -21.79 0.84 6.59
C SER A 38 -20.60 0.36 5.75
N LYS A 39 -20.34 0.94 4.58
CA LYS A 39 -19.23 0.54 3.69
C LYS A 39 -18.13 1.60 3.65
N ILE A 40 -16.98 1.27 4.23
CA ILE A 40 -15.74 2.07 4.16
C ILE A 40 -14.91 1.69 2.93
N THR A 41 -15.02 0.45 2.43
CA THR A 41 -14.27 0.01 1.25
C THR A 41 -14.62 0.84 0.02
N GLY A 42 -13.58 1.33 -0.67
CA GLY A 42 -13.70 2.13 -1.90
C GLY A 42 -13.10 1.44 -3.13
N PRO A 43 -12.90 2.19 -4.22
CA PRO A 43 -12.47 1.65 -5.51
C PRO A 43 -10.98 1.31 -5.59
N LYS A 44 -10.18 1.65 -4.56
CA LYS A 44 -8.74 1.32 -4.47
C LYS A 44 -7.91 1.94 -5.61
N THR A 45 -8.24 3.19 -5.96
CA THR A 45 -7.47 3.99 -6.92
C THR A 45 -6.54 4.96 -6.19
N ALA A 46 -5.60 5.57 -6.92
CA ALA A 46 -4.71 6.58 -6.37
C ALA A 46 -5.48 7.79 -5.78
N ALA A 47 -6.55 8.20 -6.45
CA ALA A 47 -7.37 9.34 -6.04
C ALA A 47 -8.41 8.99 -4.95
N GLU A 48 -8.84 7.73 -4.87
CA GLU A 48 -9.85 7.29 -3.91
C GLU A 48 -9.62 5.83 -3.50
N TRP A 49 -8.93 5.64 -2.39
CA TRP A 49 -8.58 4.32 -1.87
C TRP A 49 -9.69 3.68 -1.03
N PHE A 50 -10.49 4.50 -0.38
CA PHE A 50 -11.64 4.11 0.43
C PHE A 50 -12.80 5.08 0.19
N ASN A 51 -14.01 4.68 0.58
CA ASN A 51 -15.19 5.54 0.47
C ASN A 51 -15.07 6.71 1.44
N THR A 52 -14.67 7.87 0.93
CA THR A 52 -14.48 9.09 1.73
C THR A 52 -15.81 9.62 2.29
N SER A 53 -16.92 9.39 1.58
CA SER A 53 -18.27 9.76 2.04
C SER A 53 -18.77 8.93 3.22
N ALA A 54 -18.05 7.87 3.62
CA ALA A 54 -18.38 7.09 4.81
C ALA A 54 -18.08 7.82 6.13
N PHE A 55 -17.43 8.98 6.06
CA PHE A 55 -16.98 9.75 7.21
C PHE A 55 -17.62 11.13 7.25
N ALA A 56 -17.87 11.64 8.46
CA ALA A 56 -18.34 13.00 8.67
C ALA A 56 -17.67 13.62 9.90
N ALA A 57 -17.63 14.94 9.98
CA ALA A 57 -17.21 15.63 11.19
C ALA A 57 -18.27 15.40 12.30
N PRO A 58 -17.87 15.03 13.52
CA PRO A 58 -18.80 14.93 14.64
C PRO A 58 -19.33 16.33 15.01
N PRO A 59 -20.53 16.42 15.61
CA PRO A 59 -21.04 17.69 16.12
C PRO A 59 -20.06 18.31 17.15
N PRO A 60 -19.95 19.65 17.23
CA PRO A 60 -19.05 20.29 18.18
C PRO A 60 -19.29 19.85 19.63
N GLY A 61 -18.22 19.46 20.33
CA GLY A 61 -18.28 18.98 21.72
C GLY A 61 -18.53 17.48 21.86
N TYR A 62 -18.70 16.74 20.77
CA TYR A 62 -18.81 15.28 20.77
C TYR A 62 -17.50 14.63 20.32
N PHE A 63 -17.29 13.37 20.73
CA PHE A 63 -16.24 12.52 20.20
C PHE A 63 -16.72 11.84 18.91
N GLY A 64 -15.80 11.57 17.98
CA GLY A 64 -16.11 10.75 16.81
C GLY A 64 -16.29 9.28 17.16
N ASN A 65 -17.18 8.60 16.43
CA ASN A 65 -17.58 7.22 16.72
C ASN A 65 -16.83 6.14 15.93
N VAL A 66 -15.96 6.52 14.98
CA VAL A 66 -15.31 5.54 14.11
C VAL A 66 -14.30 4.67 14.87
N ALA A 67 -14.26 3.39 14.53
CA ALA A 67 -13.33 2.44 15.11
C ALA A 67 -11.89 2.70 14.64
N THR A 68 -10.92 2.40 15.51
CA THR A 68 -9.50 2.34 15.11
C THR A 68 -9.28 1.21 14.11
N GLY A 69 -8.39 1.42 13.15
CA GLY A 69 -8.04 0.46 12.11
C GLY A 69 -9.15 0.24 11.08
N SER A 70 -10.11 1.17 10.96
CA SER A 70 -11.26 1.00 10.07
C SER A 70 -10.90 1.13 8.58
N ILE A 71 -9.75 1.72 8.25
CA ILE A 71 -9.27 1.90 6.88
C ILE A 71 -8.19 0.86 6.59
N GLN A 72 -8.34 0.12 5.50
CA GLN A 72 -7.31 -0.80 5.02
C GLN A 72 -6.35 -0.08 4.07
N GLY A 73 -5.08 0.07 4.47
CA GLY A 73 -4.02 0.68 3.66
C GLY A 73 -3.59 -0.16 2.45
N PRO A 74 -2.78 0.41 1.54
CA PRO A 74 -2.23 -0.31 0.40
C PRO A 74 -1.28 -1.42 0.83
N GLY A 75 -1.37 -2.54 0.11
CA GLY A 75 -0.45 -3.67 0.25
C GLY A 75 0.66 -3.61 -0.79
N THR A 76 1.59 -4.55 -0.68
CA THR A 76 2.69 -4.72 -1.62
C THR A 76 2.51 -6.02 -2.39
N VAL A 77 2.63 -5.92 -3.71
CA VAL A 77 2.68 -7.06 -4.62
C VAL A 77 3.88 -6.84 -5.52
N ASP A 78 4.89 -7.67 -5.34
CA ASP A 78 6.16 -7.53 -6.04
C ASP A 78 6.71 -8.90 -6.45
N PHE A 79 7.32 -8.94 -7.63
CA PHE A 79 7.80 -10.14 -8.28
C PHE A 79 9.11 -9.82 -8.98
N ASP A 80 10.19 -10.33 -8.41
CA ASP A 80 11.54 -10.17 -8.90
C ASP A 80 12.08 -11.53 -9.35
N MET A 81 12.81 -11.55 -10.46
CA MET A 81 13.42 -12.76 -11.00
C MET A 81 14.86 -12.50 -11.43
N ALA A 82 15.71 -13.49 -11.19
CA ALA A 82 17.08 -13.50 -11.65
C ALA A 82 17.43 -14.85 -12.30
N PHE A 83 18.21 -14.79 -13.37
CA PHE A 83 18.70 -15.96 -14.08
C PHE A 83 20.19 -15.81 -14.36
N TYR A 84 20.89 -16.91 -14.16
CA TYR A 84 22.33 -16.99 -14.27
C TYR A 84 22.72 -18.14 -15.18
N LYS A 85 23.77 -17.94 -15.96
CA LYS A 85 24.35 -18.99 -16.79
C LYS A 85 25.87 -18.93 -16.71
N ASP A 86 26.45 -20.01 -16.22
CA ASP A 86 27.89 -20.19 -16.21
C ASP A 86 28.34 -20.87 -17.52
N PHE A 87 29.31 -20.24 -18.18
CA PHE A 87 30.07 -20.77 -19.29
C PHE A 87 31.47 -21.10 -18.80
N ALA A 88 31.79 -22.39 -18.66
CA ALA A 88 33.14 -22.84 -18.36
C ALA A 88 33.92 -22.96 -19.66
N PHE A 89 34.91 -22.08 -19.85
CA PHE A 89 35.78 -22.10 -21.03
C PHE A 89 37.00 -23.01 -20.83
N SER A 90 37.53 -23.06 -19.60
CA SER A 90 38.60 -23.96 -19.20
C SER A 90 38.49 -24.27 -17.70
N GLU A 91 39.36 -25.15 -17.18
CA GLU A 91 39.42 -25.43 -15.74
C GLU A 91 39.75 -24.19 -14.88
N ARG A 92 40.35 -23.16 -15.49
CA ARG A 92 40.78 -21.93 -14.82
C ARG A 92 39.93 -20.69 -15.15
N ALA A 93 39.04 -20.78 -16.14
CA ALA A 93 38.28 -19.63 -16.63
C ALA A 93 36.78 -19.95 -16.80
N LYS A 94 35.95 -19.16 -16.11
CA LYS A 94 34.49 -19.20 -16.20
C LYS A 94 33.96 -17.79 -16.46
N LEU A 95 32.91 -17.69 -17.28
CA LEU A 95 32.14 -16.47 -17.49
C LEU A 95 30.71 -16.70 -17.04
N GLN A 96 30.14 -15.77 -16.30
CA GLN A 96 28.75 -15.83 -15.88
C GLN A 96 27.95 -14.74 -16.60
N PHE A 97 26.85 -15.14 -17.23
CA PHE A 97 25.80 -14.23 -17.69
C PHE A 97 24.75 -14.10 -16.58
N ARG A 98 24.37 -12.86 -16.23
CA ARG A 98 23.34 -12.54 -15.23
C ARG A 98 22.29 -11.63 -15.87
N GLY A 99 21.03 -12.01 -15.72
CA GLY A 99 19.89 -11.16 -16.04
C GLY A 99 18.98 -11.04 -14.82
N GLU A 100 18.54 -9.82 -14.55
CA GLU A 100 17.64 -9.49 -13.44
C GLU A 100 16.46 -8.70 -13.97
N LEU A 101 15.26 -9.04 -13.50
CA LEU A 101 14.01 -8.37 -13.81
C LEU A 101 13.35 -8.04 -12.48
N PHE A 102 13.09 -6.75 -12.25
CA PHE A 102 12.42 -6.27 -11.04
C PHE A 102 10.99 -5.85 -11.35
N ASN A 103 10.06 -6.14 -10.44
CA ASN A 103 8.63 -5.89 -10.63
C ASN A 103 8.15 -6.31 -12.02
N ILE A 104 8.33 -7.60 -12.35
CA ILE A 104 8.19 -8.13 -13.71
C ILE A 104 6.78 -7.93 -14.30
N PHE A 105 5.76 -7.80 -13.45
CA PHE A 105 4.38 -7.56 -13.86
C PHE A 105 4.01 -6.08 -13.89
N ASN A 106 4.96 -5.19 -13.61
CA ASN A 106 4.78 -3.75 -13.54
C ASN A 106 3.61 -3.36 -12.61
N HIS A 107 3.52 -4.01 -11.44
CA HIS A 107 2.48 -3.71 -10.46
C HIS A 107 2.84 -2.43 -9.71
N THR A 108 1.94 -1.45 -9.69
CA THR A 108 2.11 -0.24 -8.88
C THR A 108 1.93 -0.57 -7.40
N ASN A 109 2.94 -0.25 -6.59
CA ASN A 109 2.90 -0.38 -5.13
C ASN A 109 2.76 1.03 -4.52
N PHE A 110 1.67 1.27 -3.79
CA PHE A 110 1.45 2.52 -3.07
C PHE A 110 2.03 2.42 -1.66
N ASN A 111 2.59 3.52 -1.16
CA ASN A 111 3.31 3.57 0.11
C ASN A 111 2.44 4.06 1.26
N ALA A 112 1.68 5.14 1.03
CA ALA A 112 0.95 5.83 2.08
C ALA A 112 -0.44 6.20 1.61
N ILE A 113 -1.33 6.36 2.59
CA ILE A 113 -2.67 6.89 2.42
C ILE A 113 -2.83 8.11 3.29
N ASP A 114 -3.65 9.08 2.88
CA ASP A 114 -4.11 10.15 3.76
C ASP A 114 -5.45 9.79 4.42
N PRO A 115 -5.46 9.41 5.71
CA PRO A 115 -6.67 9.04 6.43
C PRO A 115 -7.31 10.22 7.18
N ASN A 116 -6.85 11.46 6.96
CA ASN A 116 -7.28 12.61 7.75
C ASN A 116 -8.52 13.27 7.16
N PHE A 117 -9.68 13.07 7.79
CA PHE A 117 -10.91 13.73 7.38
C PHE A 117 -10.77 15.25 7.51
N GLY A 118 -11.00 15.97 6.42
CA GLY A 118 -10.82 17.42 6.32
C GLY A 118 -9.52 17.86 5.64
N SER A 119 -8.61 16.94 5.30
CA SER A 119 -7.49 17.23 4.40
C SER A 119 -7.96 17.34 2.94
N GLY A 120 -7.21 18.09 2.12
CA GLY A 120 -7.49 18.20 0.68
C GLY A 120 -7.21 16.93 -0.13
N THR A 121 -6.49 15.98 0.46
CA THR A 121 -6.06 14.71 -0.14
C THR A 121 -6.69 13.50 0.56
N PHE A 122 -7.74 13.70 1.36
CA PHE A 122 -8.39 12.63 2.12
C PHE A 122 -8.80 11.46 1.22
N GLY A 123 -8.32 10.26 1.55
CA GLY A 123 -8.56 9.04 0.78
C GLY A 123 -7.60 8.80 -0.39
N GLN A 124 -6.66 9.71 -0.67
CA GLN A 124 -5.65 9.54 -1.71
C GLN A 124 -4.46 8.71 -1.22
N VAL A 125 -3.84 7.98 -2.13
CA VAL A 125 -2.60 7.22 -1.91
C VAL A 125 -1.48 7.69 -2.83
N THR A 126 -0.23 7.55 -2.36
CA THR A 126 0.99 7.89 -3.09
C THR A 126 1.90 6.69 -3.23
#